data_AF-A0A927Y5K4-F1
#
_entry.id   AF-A0A927Y5K4-F1
#
_cell.length_a   1.000
_cell.length_b   1.000
_cell.length_c   1.000
_cell.angle_alpha   90.00
_cell.angle_beta   90.00
_cell.angle_gamma   90.00
#
_symmetry.space_group_name_H-M   'P 1'
#
loop_
_entity.id
_entity.type
_entity.pdbx_description
1 polymer ?
#
loop_
_entity_poly.entity_id
_entity_poly.type
_entity_poly.pdbx_seq_one_letter_code
_entity_poly.pdbx_strand_id
1 'polypeptide(L)' 'MGDYDRLIQLCDSMATAEGVAKMEERMLDVKRRYGSYPQDKWDANIGLRAYFEEKAGGKNIYELVVKDTFRP' A
#
# COMPACT_ATOMS: atom_id res chain seq x y z
N MET A 1 -10.75 10.59 10.57
CA MET A 1 -9.60 9.75 10.19
C MET A 1 -8.56 10.66 9.55
N GLY A 2 -7.41 10.81 10.20
CA GLY A 2 -6.34 11.71 9.78
C GLY A 2 -5.33 11.04 8.85
N ASP A 3 -4.30 11.78 8.45
CA ASP A 3 -3.28 11.29 7.51
C ASP A 3 -2.46 10.13 8.08
N TYR A 4 -2.15 10.14 9.37
CA TYR A 4 -1.45 9.03 10.02
C TYR A 4 -2.27 7.72 9.98
N ASP A 5 -3.58 7.80 10.21
CA ASP A 5 -4.46 6.63 10.10
C ASP A 5 -4.46 6.07 8.67
N ARG A 6 -4.47 6.96 7.66
CA ARG A 6 -4.43 6.58 6.24
C ARG A 6 -3.09 5.97 5.86
N LEU A 7 -2.00 6.49 6.43
CA LEU A 7 -0.66 5.96 6.20
C LEU A 7 -0.52 4.54 6.78
N ILE A 8 -1.09 4.30 7.97
CA ILE A 8 -1.14 2.96 8.56
C ILE A 8 -1.90 1.99 7.64
N GLN A 9 -3.06 2.40 7.10
CA GLN A 9 -3.81 1.57 6.14
C GLN A 9 -3.03 1.26 4.86
N LEU A 10 -2.32 2.26 4.33
CA LEU A 10 -1.44 2.07 3.18
C LEU A 10 -0.35 1.03 3.52
N CYS A 11 0.32 1.16 4.66
CA CYS A 11 1.34 0.20 5.10
C CYS A 11 0.78 -1.22 5.26
N ASP A 12 -0.38 -1.39 5.89
CA ASP A 12 -1.03 -2.70 6.07
C ASP A 12 -1.34 -3.39 4.74
N SER A 13 -1.70 -2.60 3.72
CA SER A 13 -2.01 -3.10 2.39
C SER A 13 -0.78 -3.53 1.57
N MET A 14 0.42 -3.14 1.98
CA MET A 14 1.69 -3.47 1.29
C MET A 14 2.63 -4.36 2.13
N ALA A 15 2.40 -4.52 3.43
CA ALA A 15 3.27 -5.31 4.29
C ALA A 15 3.04 -6.83 4.15
N THR A 16 4.14 -7.59 4.09
CA THR A 16 4.22 -9.05 4.20
C THR A 16 5.22 -9.45 5.29
N ALA A 17 5.33 -10.75 5.57
CA ALA A 17 6.32 -11.27 6.49
C ALA A 17 7.76 -11.09 5.97
N GLU A 18 7.96 -11.05 4.65
CA GLU A 18 9.26 -10.84 4.02
C GLU A 18 9.63 -9.37 3.80
N GLY A 19 8.68 -8.43 3.94
CA GLY A 19 8.92 -7.00 3.77
C GLY A 19 7.78 -6.28 3.06
N VAL A 20 8.12 -5.28 2.25
CA VAL A 20 7.15 -4.55 1.43
C VAL A 20 6.91 -5.32 0.13
N ALA A 21 5.65 -5.62 -0.17
CA ALA A 21 5.21 -6.20 -1.43
C ALA A 21 4.37 -5.20 -2.23
N LYS A 22 4.14 -5.53 -3.51
CA LYS A 22 3.17 -4.77 -4.30
C LYS A 22 1.78 -4.96 -3.70
N MET A 23 1.05 -3.86 -3.60
CA MET A 23 -0.30 -3.82 -3.08
C MET A 23 -1.23 -4.79 -3.83
N GLU A 24 -1.17 -4.82 -5.17
CA GLU A 24 -2.00 -5.74 -5.96
C GLU A 24 -1.67 -7.21 -5.65
N GLU A 25 -0.40 -7.56 -5.46
CA GLU A 25 0.02 -8.93 -5.12
C GLU A 25 -0.56 -9.35 -3.77
N ARG A 26 -0.56 -8.44 -2.78
CA ARG A 26 -1.18 -8.68 -1.47
C ARG A 26 -2.68 -8.90 -1.55
N MET A 27 -3.38 -8.06 -2.30
CA MET A 27 -4.83 -8.18 -2.47
C MET A 27 -5.20 -9.46 -3.25
N LEU A 28 -4.41 -9.85 -4.26
CA LEU A 28 -4.59 -11.10 -4.98
C LEU A 28 -4.30 -12.33 -4.11
N ASP A 29 -3.28 -12.29 -3.25
CA ASP A 29 -3.01 -13.37 -2.29
C ASP A 29 -4.18 -13.56 -1.31
N VAL A 30 -4.73 -12.47 -0.77
CA VAL A 30 -5.92 -12.52 0.09
C VAL A 30 -7.12 -13.08 -0.67
N LYS A 31 -7.38 -12.60 -1.90
CA LYS A 31 -8.45 -13.12 -2.76
C LYS A 31 -8.30 -14.62 -3.01
N ARG A 32 -7.09 -15.11 -3.24
CA ARG A 32 -6.80 -16.53 -3.45
C ARG A 32 -7.04 -17.37 -2.19
N ARG A 33 -6.67 -16.88 -1.00
CA ARG A 33 -6.84 -17.60 0.27
C ARG A 33 -8.29 -17.68 0.74
N TYR A 34 -9.05 -16.61 0.53
CA TYR A 34 -10.40 -16.47 1.07
C TYR A 34 -11.50 -16.47 -0.01
N GLY A 35 -11.13 -16.69 -1.27
CA GLY A 35 -12.05 -16.77 -2.42
C GLY A 35 -12.59 -15.42 -2.92
N SER A 36 -12.48 -14.35 -2.12
CA SER A 36 -12.92 -13.01 -2.51
C SER A 36 -12.08 -11.91 -1.87
N TYR A 37 -12.12 -10.74 -2.51
CA TYR A 37 -11.63 -9.48 -1.96
C TYR A 37 -12.61 -8.40 -2.41
N PRO A 38 -13.23 -7.63 -1.48
CA PRO A 38 -14.22 -6.62 -1.85
C PRO A 38 -13.62 -5.57 -2.80
N GLN A 39 -14.32 -5.27 -3.90
CA GLN A 39 -13.84 -4.30 -4.90
C GLN A 39 -13.69 -2.90 -4.28
N ASP A 40 -14.64 -2.47 -3.45
CA ASP A 40 -14.55 -1.17 -2.76
C ASP A 40 -13.28 -1.07 -1.89
N LYS A 41 -12.85 -2.18 -1.28
CA LYS A 41 -11.61 -2.24 -0.50
C LYS A 41 -10.38 -2.18 -1.41
N TRP A 42 -10.46 -2.77 -2.60
CA TRP A 42 -9.40 -2.69 -3.60
C TRP A 42 -9.21 -1.25 -4.06
N ASP A 43 -10.30 -0.62 -4.47
CA ASP A 43 -10.30 0.75 -4.98
C ASP A 43 -9.86 1.75 -3.90
N ALA A 44 -10.29 1.54 -2.64
CA ALA A 44 -9.84 2.33 -1.50
C ALA A 44 -8.31 2.22 -1.28
N ASN A 45 -7.73 1.02 -1.38
CA ASN A 45 -6.29 0.84 -1.23
C ASN A 45 -5.51 1.52 -2.37
N ILE A 46 -5.98 1.41 -3.62
CA ILE A 46 -5.38 2.09 -4.77
C ILE A 46 -5.48 3.61 -4.61
N GLY A 47 -6.62 4.12 -4.12
CA GLY A 47 -6.81 5.53 -3.80
C GLY A 47 -5.89 6.03 -2.69
N LEU A 48 -5.67 5.23 -1.64
CA LEU A 48 -4.70 5.54 -0.58
C LEU A 48 -3.28 5.64 -1.12
N ARG A 49 -2.88 4.72 -2.00
CA ARG A 49 -1.58 4.81 -2.67
C ARG A 49 -1.45 6.12 -3.45
N ALA A 50 -2.39 6.40 -4.35
CA ALA A 50 -2.36 7.59 -5.18
C ALA A 50 -2.31 8.88 -4.33
N TYR A 51 -3.09 8.93 -3.25
CA TYR A 51 -3.09 10.03 -2.30
C TYR A 51 -1.71 10.32 -1.70
N PHE A 52 -0.97 9.27 -1.30
CA PHE A 52 0.38 9.45 -0.74
C PHE A 52 1.46 9.68 -1.79
N GLU A 53 1.31 9.14 -3.00
CA GLU A 53 2.18 9.45 -4.13
C GLU A 53 2.06 10.93 -4.51
N GLU A 54 0.84 11.48 -4.54
CA GLU A 54 0.61 12.92 -4.75
C GLU A 54 1.28 13.75 -3.65
N LYS A 55 1.08 13.38 -2.38
CA LYS A 55 1.74 14.05 -1.25
C LYS A 55 3.26 13.94 -1.26
N ALA A 56 3.81 12.89 -1.87
CA ALA A 56 5.25 12.70 -2.02
C ALA A 56 5.83 13.43 -3.25
N GLY A 57 5.06 14.31 -3.90
CA GLY A 57 5.49 15.05 -5.08
C GLY A 57 5.47 14.20 -6.35
N GLY A 58 4.55 13.25 -6.45
CA GLY A 58 4.38 12.35 -7.59
C GLY A 58 5.37 11.18 -7.63
N LYS A 59 6.14 10.96 -6.56
CA LYS A 59 7.06 9.82 -6.46
C LYS A 59 6.29 8.53 -6.24
N ASN A 60 6.74 7.48 -6.91
CA ASN A 60 6.18 6.15 -6.72
C ASN A 60 6.39 5.68 -5.27
N ILE A 61 5.36 5.13 -4.63
CA ILE A 61 5.45 4.73 -3.22
C ILE A 61 6.53 3.68 -2.96
N TYR A 62 6.76 2.78 -3.93
CA TYR A 62 7.74 1.69 -3.79
C TYR A 62 9.18 2.22 -3.84
N GLU A 63 9.43 3.35 -4.48
CA GLU A 63 10.74 4.03 -4.45
C GLU A 63 11.02 4.66 -3.09
N LEU A 64 9.99 5.01 -2.32
CA LEU A 64 10.12 5.69 -1.02
C LEU A 64 10.33 4.73 0.15
N VAL A 65 9.95 3.46 -0.01
CA VAL A 65 9.93 2.46 1.06
C VAL A 65 11.07 1.46 0.98
N VAL A 66 11.88 1.49 -0.08
CA VAL A 66 13.09 0.66 -0.17
C VAL A 66 14.19 1.20 0.76
N LYS A 67 14.89 0.29 1.45
CA LYS A 67 15.95 0.66 2.40
C LYS A 67 17.08 1.46 1.75
N ASP A 68 17.34 1.24 0.48
CA ASP A 68 18.43 1.91 -0.26
C ASP A 68 18.16 3.39 -0.52
N THR A 69 16.90 3.83 -0.49
CA THR A 69 16.53 5.25 -0.66
C THR A 69 16.32 5.98 0.66
N PHE A 70 16.37 5.27 1.80
CA PHE A 70 16.24 5.88 3.12
C PHE A 70 17.47 6.73 3.45
N ARG A 71 17.26 8.04 3.61
CA ARG A 71 18.27 8.97 4.12
C ARG A 71 17.83 9.44 5.53
N PRO A 72 18.56 9.08 6.60
CA PRO A 72 18.25 9.49 7.97
C PRO A 72 18.43 10.99 8.19
#